data_AF-A0A845YSC7-F1
#
_entry.id   AF-A0A845YSC7-F1
#
_cell.length_a   1.000
_cell.length_b   1.000
_cell.length_c   1.000
_cell.angle_alpha   90.00
_cell.angle_beta   90.00
_cell.angle_gamma   90.00
#
_symmetry.space_group_name_H-M   'P 1'
#
loop_
_entity.id
_entity.type
_entity.pdbx_description
1 polymer ?
#
loop_
_entity_poly.entity_id
_entity_poly.type
_entity_poly.pdbx_seq_one_letter_code
_entity_poly.pdbx_strand_id
1 'polypeptide(L)'
;MASEATIDQIVLPPAEDVPEEILRTEIIFEARSPLDGSPMLPADYAQLQNELAVRQTTPTLNSDIRRMIFLLEARRAFKPVIPFLP
;
A
#
# COMPACT_ATOMS: atom_id res chain seq x y z
N MET A 1 57.08 -4.76 7.14
CA MET A 1 56.23 -5.18 6.01
C MET A 1 54.89 -5.55 6.60
N ALA A 2 54.12 -4.60 7.12
CA ALA A 2 53.21 -3.73 6.36
C ALA A 2 52.23 -4.55 5.51
N SER A 3 51.03 -4.73 6.08
CA SER A 3 49.73 -4.69 5.41
C SER A 3 49.47 -5.65 4.27
N GLU A 4 48.78 -6.75 4.57
CA GLU A 4 47.67 -7.20 3.73
C GLU A 4 46.51 -7.48 4.66
N ALA A 5 45.62 -6.51 4.71
CA ALA A 5 44.53 -6.46 5.66
C ALA A 5 43.53 -7.56 5.34
N THR A 6 43.29 -8.43 6.32
CA THR A 6 42.14 -9.34 6.43
C THR A 6 40.85 -8.51 6.47
N ILE A 7 40.45 -7.92 5.33
CA ILE A 7 39.25 -7.10 5.17
C ILE A 7 38.08 -7.92 4.58
N ASP A 8 38.34 -9.15 4.11
CA ASP A 8 37.29 -10.11 3.72
C ASP A 8 36.33 -10.50 4.85
N GLN A 9 36.59 -10.08 6.09
CA GLN A 9 35.74 -10.35 7.27
C GLN A 9 34.88 -9.16 7.70
N ILE A 10 34.91 -8.04 6.98
CA ILE A 10 33.78 -7.10 7.04
C ILE A 10 32.69 -7.78 6.20
N VAL A 11 31.64 -8.26 6.87
CA VAL A 11 30.49 -9.02 6.34
C VAL A 11 29.88 -8.36 5.09
N LEU A 12 30.54 -8.50 3.95
CA LEU A 12 30.04 -8.09 2.65
C LEU A 12 29.16 -9.23 2.14
N PRO A 13 28.03 -8.93 1.49
CA PRO A 13 27.28 -9.95 0.76
C PRO A 13 28.18 -10.61 -0.30
N PRO A 14 27.92 -11.88 -0.66
CA PRO A 14 28.73 -12.60 -1.64
C PRO A 14 28.78 -11.81 -2.95
N ALA A 15 29.90 -11.87 -3.68
CA ALA A 15 30.11 -11.07 -4.90
C ALA A 15 29.11 -11.37 -6.04
N GLU A 16 28.42 -12.50 -5.95
CA GLU A 16 27.34 -12.94 -6.85
C GLU A 16 25.99 -12.28 -6.51
N ASP A 17 25.85 -11.71 -5.32
CA ASP A 17 24.63 -11.07 -4.86
C ASP A 17 24.51 -9.66 -5.45
N VAL A 18 23.32 -9.33 -5.92
CA VAL A 18 23.08 -8.01 -6.52
C VAL A 18 22.94 -7.00 -5.38
N PRO A 19 23.74 -5.91 -5.37
CA PRO A 19 23.60 -4.86 -4.37
C PRO A 19 22.18 -4.30 -4.32
N GLU A 20 21.70 -4.05 -3.11
CA GLU A 20 20.38 -3.49 -2.83
C GLU A 20 20.12 -2.18 -3.59
N GLU A 21 21.14 -1.33 -3.76
CA GLU A 21 21.04 -0.07 -4.50
C GLU A 21 20.70 -0.27 -5.98
N ILE A 22 21.14 -1.39 -6.57
CA ILE A 22 20.83 -1.77 -7.94
C ILE A 22 19.38 -2.28 -8.01
N LEU A 23 18.98 -3.17 -7.09
CA LEU A 23 17.60 -3.69 -7.03
C LEU A 23 16.56 -2.59 -6.81
N ARG A 24 16.88 -1.56 -6.00
CA ARG A 24 16.01 -0.39 -5.80
C ARG A 24 15.84 0.46 -7.05
N THR A 25 16.77 0.37 -7.99
CA THR A 25 16.75 1.09 -9.27
C THR A 25 16.17 0.23 -10.39
N GLU A 26 15.97 -1.07 -10.16
CA GLU A 26 15.38 -1.97 -11.15
C GLU A 26 13.92 -1.58 -11.41
N ILE A 27 13.65 -1.19 -12.65
CA ILE A 27 12.29 -0.90 -13.10
C ILE A 27 11.61 -2.23 -13.35
N ILE A 28 10.68 -2.60 -12.47
CA ILE A 28 9.88 -3.83 -12.61
C ILE A 28 8.94 -3.64 -13.81
N PHE A 29 9.35 -4.13 -14.98
CA PHE A 29 8.55 -4.05 -16.22
C PHE A 29 7.44 -5.10 -16.29
N GLU A 30 7.61 -6.18 -15.54
CA GLU A 30 6.65 -7.25 -15.45
C GLU A 30 5.48 -6.85 -14.55
N ALA A 31 4.27 -6.97 -15.06
CA ALA A 31 3.11 -6.68 -14.26
C ALA A 31 2.97 -7.71 -13.12
N ARG A 32 2.38 -7.29 -12.01
CA ARG A 32 2.24 -8.09 -10.80
C ARG A 32 0.80 -8.05 -10.34
N SER A 33 0.32 -9.18 -9.83
CA SER A 33 -1.01 -9.26 -9.23
C SER A 33 -1.14 -8.37 -8.00
N PRO A 34 -2.19 -7.54 -7.92
CA PRO A 34 -2.41 -6.66 -6.78
C PRO A 34 -2.81 -7.40 -5.50
N LEU A 35 -3.14 -8.69 -5.57
CA LEU A 35 -3.57 -9.48 -4.41
C LEU A 35 -2.43 -10.28 -3.77
N ASP A 36 -1.55 -10.88 -4.58
CA ASP A 36 -0.55 -11.87 -4.15
C ASP A 36 0.86 -11.58 -4.68
N GLY A 37 1.03 -10.59 -5.57
CA GLY A 37 2.34 -10.23 -6.10
C GLY A 37 2.92 -11.25 -7.09
N SER A 38 2.11 -12.19 -7.60
CA SER A 38 2.53 -13.13 -8.63
C SER A 38 2.81 -12.41 -9.96
N PRO A 39 3.81 -12.86 -10.76
CA PRO A 39 4.07 -12.31 -12.09
C PRO A 39 2.86 -12.49 -13.01
N MET A 40 2.52 -11.44 -13.77
CA MET A 40 1.46 -11.46 -14.77
C MET A 40 1.87 -10.69 -16.04
N LEU A 41 1.15 -10.92 -17.14
CA LEU A 41 1.41 -10.20 -18.39
C LEU A 41 0.96 -8.72 -18.28
N PRO A 42 1.73 -7.77 -18.86
CA PRO A 42 1.35 -6.36 -18.88
C PRO A 42 -0.02 -6.08 -19.53
N ALA A 43 -0.40 -6.87 -20.54
CA ALA A 43 -1.69 -6.73 -21.21
C ALA A 43 -2.87 -7.08 -20.28
N ASP A 44 -2.74 -8.20 -19.55
CA ASP A 44 -3.76 -8.64 -18.58
C ASP A 44 -3.89 -7.64 -17.43
N TYR A 45 -2.77 -7.06 -17.00
CA TYR A 45 -2.77 -6.00 -15.99
C TYR A 45 -3.48 -4.74 -16.47
N ALA A 46 -3.23 -4.30 -17.71
CA ALA A 46 -3.91 -3.14 -18.28
C ALA A 46 -5.43 -3.36 -18.37
N GLN A 47 -5.85 -4.58 -18.74
CA GLN A 47 -7.27 -4.95 -18.75
C GLN A 47 -7.87 -4.96 -17.34
N LEU A 48 -7.19 -5.57 -16.38
CA LEU A 48 -7.61 -5.60 -14.97
C LEU A 48 -7.77 -4.18 -14.40
N GLN A 49 -6.82 -3.29 -14.72
CA GLN A 49 -6.89 -1.89 -14.29
C GLN A 49 -8.07 -1.14 -14.92
N ASN A 50 -8.40 -1.41 -16.18
CA ASN A 50 -9.60 -0.85 -16.81
C ASN A 50 -10.87 -1.34 -16.10
N GLU A 51 -10.96 -2.63 -15.74
CA GLU A 51 -12.10 -3.17 -14.99
C GLU A 51 -12.23 -2.56 -13.59
N LEU A 52 -11.10 -2.36 -12.90
CA LEU A 52 -11.04 -1.71 -11.59
C LEU A 52 -11.43 -0.23 -11.67
N ALA A 53 -10.98 0.49 -12.69
CA ALA A 53 -11.35 1.88 -12.92
C ALA A 53 -12.87 2.04 -13.13
N VAL A 54 -13.50 1.12 -13.86
CA VAL A 54 -14.97 1.11 -14.03
C VAL A 54 -15.71 0.82 -12.72
N ARG A 55 -15.12 0.02 -11.82
CA ARG A 55 -15.67 -0.28 -10.49
C ARG A 55 -15.53 0.83 -9.47
N GLN A 56 -14.88 1.96 -9.78
CA GLN A 56 -14.78 3.13 -8.89
C GLN A 56 -16.10 3.89 -8.71
N THR A 57 -17.25 3.21 -8.74
CA THR A 57 -18.43 3.78 -8.09
C THR A 57 -18.07 3.94 -6.62
N THR A 58 -18.07 5.17 -6.12
CA THR A 58 -17.93 5.44 -4.69
C THR A 58 -18.87 4.47 -3.96
N PRO A 59 -18.39 3.68 -2.97
CA PRO A 59 -19.25 2.72 -2.30
C PRO A 59 -20.49 3.48 -1.81
N THR A 60 -21.63 3.15 -2.42
CA THR A 60 -22.88 3.84 -2.14
C THR A 60 -23.35 3.34 -0.78
N LEU A 61 -22.90 4.00 0.28
CA LEU A 61 -23.44 3.78 1.61
C LEU A 61 -24.95 3.97 1.54
N ASN A 62 -25.69 2.98 2.05
CA ASN A 62 -27.13 3.07 2.20
C ASN A 62 -27.49 4.43 2.85
N SER A 63 -28.47 5.12 2.29
CA SER A 63 -28.90 6.45 2.73
C SER A 63 -29.22 6.49 4.22
N ASP A 64 -29.79 5.41 4.76
CA ASP A 64 -30.19 5.30 6.15
C ASP A 64 -28.98 5.20 7.08
N ILE A 65 -27.94 4.46 6.65
CA ILE A 65 -26.68 4.37 7.39
C ILE A 65 -25.97 5.73 7.39
N ARG A 66 -25.92 6.40 6.25
CA ARG A 66 -25.35 7.76 6.15
C ARG A 66 -26.07 8.73 7.08
N ARG A 67 -27.41 8.66 7.11
CA ARG A 67 -28.24 9.49 7.99
C ARG A 67 -27.97 9.17 9.46
N MET A 68 -27.86 7.89 9.82
CA MET A 68 -27.56 7.46 11.18
C MET A 68 -26.20 7.99 11.65
N ILE A 69 -25.15 7.86 10.84
CA ILE A 69 -23.81 8.36 11.16
C ILE A 69 -23.85 9.86 11.43
N PHE A 70 -24.50 10.63 10.56
CA PHE A 70 -24.66 12.08 10.75
C PHE A 70 -25.34 12.44 12.08
N LEU A 71 -26.39 11.70 12.45
CA LEU A 71 -27.10 11.93 13.73
C LEU A 71 -26.22 11.60 14.94
N LEU A 72 -25.38 10.58 14.86
CA LEU A 72 -24.44 10.21 15.91
C LEU A 72 -23.34 11.28 16.07
N GLU A 73 -22.80 11.79 14.96
CA GLU A 73 -21.82 12.88 14.95
C GLU A 73 -22.41 14.16 15.54
N ALA A 74 -23.63 14.52 15.14
CA ALA A 74 -24.36 15.65 15.71
C ALA A 74 -24.55 15.47 17.23
N ARG A 75 -25.05 14.31 17.67
CA ARG A 75 -25.21 14.02 19.12
C ARG A 75 -23.89 14.18 19.88
N ARG A 76 -22.79 13.68 19.32
CA ARG A 76 -21.45 13.81 19.91
C ARG A 76 -21.02 15.28 20.02
N ALA A 77 -21.31 16.09 19.01
CA ALA A 77 -20.97 17.52 18.99
C ALA A 77 -21.79 18.34 19.99
N PHE A 78 -23.05 17.97 20.25
CA PHE A 78 -23.92 18.66 21.20
C PHE A 78 -23.74 18.22 22.66
N LYS A 79 -23.22 17.00 22.91
CA LYS A 79 -22.95 16.48 24.26
C LYS A 79 -22.16 17.43 25.18
N PRO A 80 -21.10 18.15 24.74
CA PRO A 80 -20.40 19.11 25.60
C PRO A 80 -21.19 20.37 25.95
N VAL A 81 -22.17 20.76 25.13
CA VAL A 81 -22.95 22.00 25.32
C VAL A 81 -24.21 21.74 26.15
N ILE A 82 -24.77 20.52 26.08
CA ILE A 82 -25.98 20.13 26.79
C ILE A 82 -25.64 18.96 27.74
N PRO A 83 -25.09 19.25 28.94
CA PRO A 83 -24.61 18.23 29.87
C PRO A 83 -25.71 17.38 30.53
N PHE A 84 -26.99 17.62 30.21
CA PHE A 84 -28.16 16.99 30.84
C PHE A 84 -29.06 16.20 29.87
N LEU A 85 -28.59 15.90 28.66
CA LEU A 85 -29.30 14.98 27.76
C LEU A 85 -29.00 13.53 28.20
N PRO A 86 -30.00 12.65 28.42
CA PRO A 86 -29.75 11.23 28.74
C PRO A 86 -28.97 10.48 27.64
#